data_AF-A0A8S2WMH2-F1
#
_entry.id   AF-A0A8S2WMH2-F1
#
_cell.length_a   1.000
_cell.length_b   1.000
_cell.length_c   1.000
_cell.angle_alpha   90.00
_cell.angle_beta   90.00
_cell.angle_gamma   90.00
#
_symmetry.space_group_name_H-M   'P 1'
#
loop_
_entity.id
_entity.type
_entity.pdbx_description
1 polymer ?
#
loop_
_entity_poly.entity_id
_entity_poly.type
_entity_poly.pdbx_seq_one_letter_code
_entity_poly.pdbx_strand_id
1 'polypeptide(L)' 'SPVRLIAISKTKAVEDIIELYRAGQRYFGENYVEELEKKSNNQLIRSQCPDIRWHFVGHLQRKKVPKILTRVPNLDCIQT' A
#
# COMPACT_ATOMS: atom_id res chain seq x y z
N SER A 1 -16.86 2.93 14.08
CA SER A 1 -16.41 3.10 12.69
C SER A 1 -16.92 1.98 11.81
N PRO A 2 -17.26 2.26 10.55
CA PRO A 2 -17.60 1.22 9.58
C PRO A 2 -16.43 0.25 9.38
N VAL A 3 -16.75 -1.02 9.11
CA VAL A 3 -15.78 -2.07 8.81
C VAL A 3 -15.11 -1.76 7.47
N ARG A 4 -13.79 -1.95 7.39
CA ARG A 4 -13.00 -1.74 6.17
C ARG A 4 -12.31 -3.04 5.77
N LEU A 5 -12.50 -3.46 4.53
CA LEU A 5 -11.76 -4.58 3.94
C LEU A 5 -10.41 -4.08 3.42
N ILE A 6 -9.32 -4.66 3.92
CA ILE A 6 -7.94 -4.37 3.49
C ILE A 6 -7.39 -5.60 2.77
N ALA A 7 -7.05 -5.47 1.49
CA ALA A 7 -6.44 -6.54 0.72
C ALA A 7 -4.93 -6.59 0.99
N ILE A 8 -4.43 -7.70 1.54
CA ILE A 8 -3.01 -7.85 1.83
C ILE A 8 -2.28 -8.26 0.55
N SER A 9 -1.43 -7.37 0.03
CA SER A 9 -0.77 -7.53 -1.26
C SER A 9 0.70 -7.92 -1.18
N LYS A 10 1.24 -8.16 0.03
CA LYS A 10 2.62 -8.64 0.19
C LYS A 10 2.88 -9.83 -0.73
N THR A 11 4.03 -9.81 -1.40
CA THR A 11 4.48 -10.80 -2.40
C THR A 11 3.64 -10.94 -3.67
N LYS A 12 2.56 -10.16 -3.83
CA LYS A 12 1.75 -10.13 -5.06
C LYS A 12 2.36 -9.25 -6.14
N ALA A 13 2.11 -9.62 -7.39
CA ALA A 13 2.55 -8.87 -8.54
C ALA A 13 1.78 -7.54 -8.64
N VAL A 14 2.31 -6.59 -9.41
CA VAL A 14 1.65 -5.29 -9.61
C VAL A 14 0.34 -5.46 -10.37
N GLU A 15 0.31 -6.42 -11.28
CA GLU A 15 -0.83 -6.79 -12.11
C GLU A 15 -2.01 -7.26 -11.26
N ASP A 16 -1.77 -8.10 -10.24
CA ASP A 16 -2.80 -8.58 -9.31
C ASP A 16 -3.43 -7.40 -8.53
N ILE A 17 -2.62 -6.43 -8.14
CA ILE A 17 -3.07 -5.22 -7.43
C ILE A 17 -3.96 -4.39 -8.34
N ILE A 18 -3.55 -4.19 -9.60
CA ILE A 18 -4.32 -3.44 -10.60
C ILE A 18 -5.64 -4.15 -10.90
N GLU A 19 -5.64 -5.46 -11.05
CA GLU A 19 -6.85 -6.25 -11.29
C GLU A 19 -7.84 -6.10 -10.13
N LEU A 20 -7.38 -6.30 -8.89
CA LEU A 20 -8.24 -6.17 -7.71
C LEU A 20 -8.72 -4.72 -7.51
N TYR A 21 -7.89 -3.74 -7.85
CA TYR A 21 -8.28 -2.34 -7.85
C TYR A 21 -9.39 -2.05 -8.86
N ARG A 22 -9.31 -2.60 -10.08
CA ARG A 22 -10.37 -2.51 -11.09
C ARG A 22 -11.68 -3.18 -10.64
N ALA A 23 -11.57 -4.22 -9.80
CA ALA A 23 -12.73 -4.85 -9.15
C ALA A 23 -13.34 -4.04 -7.99
N GLY A 24 -12.84 -2.83 -7.72
CA GLY A 24 -13.40 -1.90 -6.72
C GLY A 24 -12.65 -1.85 -5.40
N GLN A 25 -11.63 -2.69 -5.20
CA GLN A 25 -10.80 -2.62 -4.00
C GLN A 25 -9.98 -1.31 -4.01
N ARG A 26 -9.89 -0.64 -2.86
CA ARG A 26 -9.11 0.61 -2.73
C ARG A 26 -8.04 0.54 -1.65
N TYR A 27 -8.26 -0.27 -0.62
CA TYR A 27 -7.37 -0.36 0.54
C TYR A 27 -6.46 -1.58 0.41
N PHE A 28 -5.15 -1.34 0.37
CA PHE A 28 -4.14 -2.38 0.21
C PHE A 28 -3.13 -2.33 1.36
N GLY A 29 -2.72 -3.50 1.83
CA GLY A 29 -1.85 -3.68 2.98
C GLY A 29 -0.50 -4.28 2.63
N GLU A 30 0.58 -3.69 3.15
CA GLU A 30 1.96 -4.19 3.03
C GLU A 30 2.64 -4.33 4.39
N ASN A 31 3.54 -5.31 4.50
CA ASN A 31 4.25 -5.63 5.75
C ASN A 31 5.70 -5.15 5.77
N TYR A 32 6.27 -4.79 4.61
CA TYR A 32 7.65 -4.33 4.47
C TYR A 32 7.68 -2.93 3.86
N VAL A 33 8.39 -2.01 4.50
CA VAL A 33 8.48 -0.60 4.06
C VAL A 33 9.08 -0.49 2.67
N GLU A 34 10.08 -1.31 2.35
CA GLU A 34 10.74 -1.34 1.05
C GLU A 34 9.80 -1.81 -0.07
N GLU A 35 8.99 -2.84 0.20
CA GLU A 35 8.01 -3.33 -0.76
C GLU A 35 6.90 -2.31 -1.00
N LEU A 36 6.43 -1.69 0.09
CA LEU A 36 5.43 -0.64 0.02
C LEU A 36 5.92 0.59 -0.76
N GLU A 37 7.13 1.08 -0.48
CA GLU A 37 7.76 2.17 -1.24
C GLU A 37 7.88 1.80 -2.73
N LYS A 38 8.34 0.59 -3.04
CA LYS A 38 8.49 0.12 -4.42
C LYS A 38 7.16 0.07 -5.17
N LYS A 39 6.10 -0.47 -4.55
CA LYS A 39 4.77 -0.61 -5.17
C LYS A 39 4.05 0.74 -5.28
N SER A 40 4.07 1.55 -4.23
CA SER A 40 3.43 2.87 -4.25
C SER A 40 4.06 3.84 -5.26
N ASN A 41 5.35 3.68 -5.57
CA ASN A 41 6.04 4.45 -6.61
C ASN A 41 6.08 3.76 -7.98
N ASN A 42 5.52 2.54 -8.12
CA ASN A 42 5.46 1.86 -9.41
C ASN A 42 4.62 2.68 -10.40
N GLN A 43 5.15 2.91 -11.60
CA GLN A 43 4.52 3.78 -12.60
C GLN A 43 3.13 3.28 -13.02
N LEU A 44 2.93 1.96 -13.13
CA LEU A 44 1.62 1.38 -13.48
C LEU A 44 0.60 1.57 -12.37
N ILE A 45 1.00 1.37 -11.11
CA ILE A 45 0.13 1.68 -9.97
C ILE A 45 -0.25 3.15 -9.95
N ARG A 46 0.73 4.04 -10.14
CA ARG A 46 0.48 5.49 -10.11
C ARG A 46 -0.44 5.97 -11.23
N SER A 47 -0.38 5.36 -12.41
CA SER A 47 -1.23 5.74 -13.54
C SER A 47 -2.60 5.07 -13.53
N GLN A 48 -2.69 3.81 -13.10
CA GLN A 48 -3.93 3.02 -13.18
C GLN A 48 -4.73 2.98 -11.88
N CYS A 49 -4.09 3.27 -10.75
CA CYS A 49 -4.69 3.21 -9.41
C CYS A 49 -4.50 4.54 -8.65
N PRO A 50 -4.98 5.68 -9.18
CA PRO A 50 -4.62 7.02 -8.68
C PRO A 50 -5.06 7.30 -7.23
N ASP A 51 -6.13 6.67 -6.76
CA ASP A 51 -6.70 6.80 -5.41
C ASP A 51 -6.49 5.56 -4.53
N ILE A 52 -5.54 4.67 -4.90
CA ILE A 52 -5.15 3.53 -4.05
C ILE A 52 -4.74 4.03 -2.66
N ARG A 53 -5.17 3.33 -1.60
CA ARG A 53 -4.90 3.69 -0.21
C ARG A 53 -4.03 2.64 0.44
N TRP A 54 -2.81 3.03 0.77
CA TRP A 54 -1.84 2.15 1.35
C TRP A 54 -1.94 2.11 2.87
N HIS A 55 -2.00 0.89 3.39
CA HIS A 55 -1.92 0.58 4.80
C HIS A 55 -0.61 -0.15 5.06
N PHE A 56 0.18 0.33 6.02
CA PHE A 56 1.26 -0.46 6.57
C PHE A 56 0.74 -1.28 7.75
N VAL A 57 0.84 -2.60 7.67
CA VAL A 57 0.28 -3.53 8.67
C VAL A 57 1.34 -4.45 9.28
N GLY A 58 2.62 -4.10 9.09
CA GLY A 58 3.77 -4.82 9.63
C GLY A 58 4.35 -4.19 10.88
N HIS A 59 5.39 -4.82 11.43
CA HIS A 59 6.17 -4.24 12.51
C HIS A 59 7.05 -3.09 12.00
N LEU A 60 6.78 -1.87 12.45
CA LEU A 60 7.52 -0.68 12.01
C LEU A 60 8.73 -0.41 12.91
N GLN A 61 9.93 -0.65 12.40
CA GLN A 61 11.16 -0.23 13.06
C GLN A 61 11.26 1.31 13.07
N ARG A 62 11.60 1.91 14.22
CA ARG A 62 11.73 3.38 14.41
C ARG A 62 12.54 4.06 13.31
N LYS A 63 13.68 3.48 12.91
CA LYS A 63 14.56 4.03 11.87
C LYS A 63 13.91 4.11 10.47
N LYS A 64 12.82 3.37 10.22
CA LYS A 64 12.10 3.35 8.96
C LYS A 64 10.89 4.30 8.93
N VAL A 65 10.53 4.91 10.07
CA VAL A 65 9.43 5.88 10.17
C VAL A 65 9.61 7.07 9.20
N PRO A 66 10.77 7.73 9.11
CA PRO A 66 10.92 8.86 8.18
C PRO A 66 10.73 8.42 6.72
N LYS A 67 11.19 7.21 6.40
CA LYS A 67 11.10 6.65 5.05
C LYS A 67 9.65 6.43 4.61
N ILE A 68 8.83 5.79 5.45
CA ILE A 68 7.44 5.51 5.09
C ILE A 68 6.61 6.78 4.94
N LEU A 69 6.83 7.78 5.82
CA LEU A 69 6.09 9.04 5.82
C LEU A 69 6.43 9.95 4.63
N THR A 70 7.65 9.85 4.10
CA THR A 70 8.13 10.77 3.04
C THR A 70 8.13 10.17 1.65
N ARG A 71 8.12 8.84 1.53
CA ARG A 71 8.33 8.14 0.24
C ARG A 71 7.16 7.28 -0.23
N VAL A 72 6.11 7.14 0.57
CA VAL A 72 4.93 6.37 0.19
C VAL A 72 3.79 7.33 -0.16
N PRO A 73 3.54 7.61 -1.45
CA PRO A 73 2.34 8.35 -1.85
C PRO A 73 1.08 7.57 -1.45
N ASN A 74 0.01 8.30 -1.12
CA ASN A 74 -1.28 7.74 -0.68
C ASN A 74 -1.18 6.78 0.53
N LEU A 75 -0.24 7.01 1.45
CA LEU A 75 -0.25 6.36 2.76
C LEU A 75 -1.48 6.82 3.55
N ASP A 76 -2.44 5.92 3.79
CA ASP A 76 -3.70 6.20 4.49
C ASP A 76 -3.62 5.81 5.97
N CYS A 77 -2.87 4.76 6.30
CA CYS A 77 -2.82 4.25 7.67
C CYS A 77 -1.53 3.49 7.98
N ILE A 78 -1.07 3.58 9.23
CA ILE A 78 -0.05 2.69 9.80
C ILE A 78 -0.69 1.97 10.99
N GLN A 79 -0.72 0.65 10.93
CA GLN A 79 -1.25 -0.26 11.95
C GLN A 79 -0.08 -1.15 12.38
N THR A 80 0.46 -0.94 13.58
CA THR A 80 1.65 -1.63 14.09
C THR A 80 1.38 -2.28 15.43
#